data_AF-A0A6B8RHX2-F1
#
_entry.id   AF-A0A6B8RHX2-F1
#
_cell.length_a   1.000
_cell.length_b   1.000
_cell.length_c   1.000
_cell.angle_alpha   90.00
_cell.angle_beta   90.00
_cell.angle_gamma   90.00
#
_symmetry.space_group_name_H-M   'P 1'
#
loop_
_entity.id
_entity.type
_entity.pdbx_description
1 polymer ?
#
loop_
_entity_poly.entity_id
_entity_poly.type
_entity_poly.pdbx_seq_one_letter_code
_entity_poly.pdbx_strand_id
1 'polypeptide(L)'
;MTFNLSGGLSTGIIHVWKSNSTTQFIQQSDITPINGSFTINLDANSIYSITTTTGQHKGAAVDPILALNSFPSPYTNNFENYLVGVTP
;
A
#
# COMPACT_ATOMS: atom_id res chain seq x y z
N MET A 1 14.68 -15.56 6.68
CA MET A 1 14.69 -16.20 5.36
C MET A 1 15.82 -15.61 4.54
N THR A 2 16.58 -16.46 3.84
CA THR A 2 17.76 -16.06 3.05
C THR A 2 17.48 -16.24 1.57
N PHE A 3 17.90 -15.26 0.77
CA PHE A 3 17.75 -15.25 -0.68
C PHE A 3 19.13 -15.19 -1.34
N ASN A 4 19.31 -15.97 -2.41
CA ASN A 4 20.52 -15.96 -3.23
C ASN A 4 20.18 -15.42 -4.62
N LEU A 5 20.85 -14.34 -5.00
CA LEU A 5 20.70 -13.63 -6.26
C LEU A 5 21.51 -14.37 -7.32
N SER A 6 20.84 -14.80 -8.38
CA SER A 6 21.46 -15.51 -9.50
C SER A 6 20.73 -15.16 -10.80
N GLY A 7 21.21 -15.68 -11.94
CA GLY A 7 20.53 -15.48 -13.23
C GLY A 7 20.51 -14.04 -13.75
N GLY A 8 21.49 -13.21 -13.35
CA GLY A 8 21.61 -11.82 -13.79
C GLY A 8 20.72 -10.83 -13.04
N LEU A 9 20.07 -11.25 -11.94
CA LEU A 9 19.37 -10.33 -11.04
C LEU A 9 20.36 -9.31 -10.45
N SER A 10 19.88 -8.08 -10.29
CA SER A 10 20.67 -6.99 -9.73
C SER A 10 21.14 -7.30 -8.30
N THR A 11 22.40 -6.97 -8.01
CA THR A 11 23.00 -7.02 -6.66
C THR A 11 23.08 -5.64 -5.99
N GLY A 12 22.32 -4.67 -6.52
CA GLY A 12 22.23 -3.33 -5.95
C GLY A 12 21.49 -3.29 -4.61
N ILE A 13 21.28 -2.08 -4.10
CA ILE A 13 20.51 -1.87 -2.87
C ILE A 13 19.10 -2.45 -3.05
N ILE A 14 18.66 -3.16 -2.02
CA ILE A 14 17.32 -3.74 -1.94
C ILE A 14 16.48 -2.87 -1.01
N HIS A 15 15.36 -2.40 -1.53
CA HIS A 15 14.32 -1.72 -0.78
C HIS A 15 13.26 -2.73 -0.33
N VAL A 16 12.93 -2.71 0.96
CA VAL A 16 11.98 -3.65 1.56
C VAL A 16 10.77 -2.89 2.08
N TRP A 17 9.58 -3.37 1.73
CA TRP A 17 8.31 -2.83 2.20
C TRP A 17 7.52 -3.91 2.90
N LYS A 18 6.87 -3.57 4.02
CA LYS A 18 6.08 -4.50 4.81
C LYS A 18 4.64 -4.02 4.96
N SER A 19 3.69 -4.94 4.84
CA SER A 19 2.31 -4.78 5.25
C SER A 19 1.92 -5.90 6.21
N ASN A 20 1.07 -5.59 7.18
CA ASN A 20 0.40 -6.56 8.06
C ASN A 20 -1.05 -6.10 8.29
N SER A 21 -1.73 -6.72 9.25
CA SER A 21 -3.14 -6.41 9.56
C SER A 21 -3.39 -4.99 10.06
N THR A 22 -2.39 -4.34 10.68
CA THR A 22 -2.55 -3.01 11.30
C THR A 22 -1.89 -1.89 10.50
N THR A 23 -0.80 -2.20 9.81
CA THR A 23 0.02 -1.23 9.07
C THR A 23 0.26 -1.72 7.66
N GLN A 24 0.03 -0.86 6.67
CA GLN A 24 0.19 -1.21 5.26
C GLN A 24 1.30 -0.37 4.64
N PHE A 25 2.13 -1.00 3.82
CA PHE A 25 3.13 -0.38 2.96
C PHE A 25 4.11 0.52 3.71
N ILE A 26 4.69 -0.03 4.79
CA ILE A 26 5.70 0.64 5.60
C ILE A 26 7.09 0.25 5.10
N GLN A 27 7.89 1.24 4.71
CA GLN A 27 9.28 1.02 4.31
C GLN A 27 10.09 0.50 5.51
N GLN A 28 10.88 -0.53 5.26
CA GLN A 28 11.84 -1.09 6.20
C GLN A 28 13.25 -0.61 5.84
N SER A 29 14.24 -0.94 6.66
CA SER A 29 15.63 -0.64 6.34
C SER A 29 16.06 -1.29 5.02
N ASP A 30 16.74 -0.51 4.20
CA ASP A 30 17.37 -1.01 2.98
C ASP A 30 18.47 -2.03 3.29
N ILE A 31 18.71 -2.94 2.35
CA ILE A 31 19.68 -4.01 2.50
C ILE A 31 20.65 -3.97 1.33
N THR A 32 21.94 -4.00 1.63
CA THR A 32 23.00 -4.23 0.64
C THR A 32 23.34 -5.71 0.63
N PRO A 33 23.08 -6.45 -0.46
CA PRO A 33 23.47 -7.85 -0.56
C PRO A 33 24.98 -8.01 -0.43
N ILE A 34 25.42 -9.07 0.26
CA ILE A 34 26.83 -9.42 0.40
C ILE A 34 27.03 -10.75 -0.31
N ASN A 35 27.99 -10.81 -1.23
CA ASN A 35 28.28 -12.00 -2.05
C ASN A 35 27.03 -12.56 -2.76
N GLY A 36 26.17 -11.67 -3.28
CA GLY A 36 24.95 -12.06 -3.99
C GLY A 36 23.88 -12.67 -3.08
N SER A 37 23.96 -12.50 -1.77
CA SER A 37 22.97 -13.03 -0.83
C SER A 37 22.51 -11.97 0.17
N PHE A 38 21.27 -12.09 0.63
CA PHE A 38 20.77 -11.28 1.73
C PHE A 38 19.74 -12.06 2.55
N THR A 39 19.54 -11.61 3.79
CA THR A 39 18.60 -12.22 4.73
C THR A 39 17.63 -11.18 5.24
N ILE A 40 16.36 -11.56 5.35
CA ILE A 40 15.33 -10.77 6.02
C ILE A 40 14.67 -11.58 7.13
N ASN A 41 14.31 -10.88 8.20
CA ASN A 41 13.45 -11.42 9.24
C ASN A 41 12.00 -11.24 8.81
N LEU A 42 11.22 -12.31 8.94
CA LEU A 42 9.82 -12.33 8.52
C LEU A 42 8.94 -12.50 9.74
N ASP A 43 8.01 -11.58 9.89
CA ASP A 43 6.97 -11.70 10.89
C ASP A 43 5.77 -12.47 10.32
N ALA A 44 5.04 -13.17 11.19
CA ALA A 44 3.82 -13.86 10.80
C ALA A 44 2.76 -12.87 10.27
N ASN A 45 1.84 -13.37 9.44
CA ASN A 45 0.70 -12.62 8.92
C ASN A 45 1.09 -11.27 8.26
N SER A 46 2.22 -11.28 7.55
CA SER A 46 2.79 -10.10 6.91
C SER A 46 3.14 -10.38 5.45
N ILE A 47 3.03 -9.35 4.62
CA ILE A 47 3.41 -9.35 3.21
C ILE A 47 4.64 -8.47 3.06
N TYR A 48 5.63 -8.94 2.30
CA TYR A 48 6.86 -8.22 2.02
C TYR A 48 7.03 -8.01 0.52
N SER A 49 7.29 -6.77 0.11
CA SER A 49 7.75 -6.44 -1.24
C SER A 49 9.24 -6.14 -1.20
N ILE A 50 9.98 -6.75 -2.12
CA ILE A 50 11.43 -6.65 -2.24
C ILE A 50 11.71 -6.14 -3.65
N THR A 51 12.38 -4.99 -3.77
CA THR A 51 12.63 -4.37 -5.07
C THR A 51 13.96 -3.63 -5.09
N THR A 52 14.52 -3.42 -6.29
CA THR A 52 15.66 -2.51 -6.52
C THR A 52 15.22 -1.17 -7.11
N THR A 53 13.92 -0.98 -7.35
CA THR A 53 13.38 0.28 -7.87
C THR A 53 13.18 1.29 -6.75
N THR A 54 13.21 2.59 -7.10
CA THR A 54 13.00 3.71 -6.17
C THR A 54 11.76 4.53 -6.55
N GLY A 55 11.36 5.48 -5.70
CA GLY A 55 10.23 6.39 -5.92
C GLY A 55 8.87 5.88 -5.41
N GLN A 56 8.81 4.66 -4.88
CA GLN A 56 7.62 4.13 -4.24
C GLN A 56 7.38 4.87 -2.92
N HIS A 57 6.12 5.17 -2.63
CA HIS A 57 5.73 5.74 -1.35
C HIS A 57 4.29 5.33 -1.04
N LYS A 58 3.93 5.33 0.24
CA LYS A 58 2.54 5.21 0.64
C LYS A 58 1.84 6.54 0.36
N GLY A 59 0.87 6.53 -0.56
CA GLY A 59 0.04 7.70 -0.82
C GLY A 59 -0.69 8.13 0.45
N ALA A 60 -0.75 9.44 0.67
CA ALA A 60 -1.52 10.05 1.74
C ALA A 60 -2.51 11.04 1.12
N ALA A 61 -3.78 10.97 1.53
CA ALA A 61 -4.75 11.99 1.16
C ALA A 61 -4.33 13.32 1.81
N VAL A 62 -4.36 14.39 1.02
CA VAL A 62 -4.10 15.75 1.53
C VAL A 62 -5.26 16.22 2.38
N ASP A 63 -6.49 15.92 1.94
CA ASP A 63 -7.70 16.32 2.63
C ASP A 63 -8.08 15.32 3.72
N PRO A 64 -8.55 15.79 4.89
CA PRO A 64 -9.03 14.93 5.94
C PRO A 64 -10.31 14.22 5.50
N ILE A 65 -10.41 12.94 5.87
CA ILE A 65 -11.67 12.21 5.76
C ILE A 65 -12.65 12.87 6.74
N LEU A 66 -13.82 13.29 6.24
CA LEU A 66 -14.87 13.85 7.07
C LEU A 66 -15.24 12.88 8.18
N ALA A 67 -15.56 13.42 9.37
CA ALA A 67 -16.00 12.61 10.49
C ALA A 67 -17.23 11.78 10.08
N LEU A 68 -17.31 10.55 10.62
CA LEU A 68 -18.46 9.70 10.41
C LEU A 68 -19.70 10.40 10.97
N ASN A 69 -20.69 10.63 10.12
CA ASN A 69 -21.97 11.22 10.49
C ASN A 69 -23.09 10.25 10.13
N SER A 70 -24.15 10.25 10.94
CA SER A 70 -25.35 9.45 10.64
C SER A 70 -26.02 9.97 9.38
N PHE A 71 -26.68 9.08 8.64
CA PHE A 71 -27.48 9.49 7.50
C PHE A 71 -28.56 10.50 7.96
N PRO A 72 -28.78 11.61 7.23
CA PRO A 72 -29.75 12.63 7.64
C PRO A 72 -31.15 12.03 7.81
N SER A 73 -31.80 12.34 8.93
CA SER A 73 -33.20 11.96 9.18
C SER A 73 -33.98 13.17 9.71
N PRO A 74 -35.10 13.57 9.07
CA PRO A 74 -35.68 12.95 7.86
C PRO A 74 -34.90 13.31 6.59
N TYR A 75 -34.89 12.39 5.62
CA TYR A 75 -34.39 12.65 4.27
C TYR A 75 -35.56 12.71 3.30
N THR A 76 -35.57 13.71 2.42
CA THR A 76 -36.59 13.87 1.36
C THR A 76 -35.93 14.11 0.02
N ASN A 77 -36.40 13.43 -1.02
CA ASN A 77 -36.05 13.68 -2.42
C ASN A 77 -37.35 13.61 -3.24
N ASN A 78 -37.63 14.66 -4.01
CA ASN A 78 -38.85 14.78 -4.81
C ASN A 78 -38.64 14.39 -6.29
N PHE A 79 -37.42 14.07 -6.69
CA PHE A 79 -37.06 13.63 -8.05
C PHE A 79 -37.27 14.62 -9.20
N GLU A 80 -37.65 15.87 -8.92
CA GLU A 80 -37.99 16.86 -9.96
C GLU A 80 -36.76 17.41 -10.72
N ASN A 81 -35.54 17.14 -10.24
CA ASN A 81 -34.31 17.64 -10.85
C ASN A 81 -33.62 16.65 -11.81
N TYR A 82 -34.21 15.48 -12.05
CA TYR A 82 -33.63 14.45 -12.92
C TYR A 82 -34.20 14.56 -14.34
N LEU A 83 -33.35 14.42 -15.37
CA LEU A 83 -33.78 14.41 -16.76
C LEU A 83 -34.59 13.13 -17.08
N VAL A 84 -35.52 13.23 -18.03
CA VAL A 84 -36.34 12.10 -18.47
C VAL A 84 -35.46 10.95 -18.98
N GLY A 85 -35.69 9.75 -18.47
CA GLY A 85 -34.94 8.55 -18.84
C GLY A 85 -33.59 8.40 -18.12
N VAL A 86 -33.27 9.30 -17.18
CA VAL A 86 -32.06 9.24 -16.35
C VAL A 86 -32.47 8.86 -14.93
N THR A 87 -31.87 7.82 -14.38
CA THR A 87 -32.06 7.45 -12.97
C THR A 87 -31.31 8.42 -12.06
N PRO A 88 -31.81 8.68 -10.83
CA PRO A 88 -31.10 9.44 -9.81
C PRO A 88 -29.68 8.99 -9.53
#